data_AF-A0A964U9U5-F1
#
_entry.id   AF-A0A964U9U5-F1
#
_cell.length_a   1.000
_cell.length_b   1.000
_cell.length_c   1.000
_cell.angle_alpha   90.00
_cell.angle_beta   90.00
_cell.angle_gamma   90.00
#
_symmetry.space_group_name_H-M   'P 1'
#
loop_
_entity.id
_entity.type
_entity.pdbx_description
1 polymer ?
#
loop_
_entity_poly.entity_id
_entity_poly.type
_entity_poly.pdbx_seq_one_letter_code
_entity_poly.pdbx_strand_id
1 'polypeptide(L)'
;MARFTRDEIDLIDRLWRARPSHHVWTGWAAAGRAPHEIWIFRTRSHWRRFSLRKTETGFALFDEGGNQVEQAGSLKALLERVEAIPGLAEARRRGRSR
;
A
#
# COMPACT_ATOMS: atom_id res chain seq x y z
N MET A 1 6.09 -12.25 -10.47
CA MET A 1 5.74 -11.57 -9.21
C MET A 1 5.73 -12.57 -8.07
N ALA A 2 6.45 -12.29 -6.97
CA ALA A 2 6.46 -13.16 -5.79
C ALA A 2 5.12 -13.11 -5.05
N ARG A 3 4.71 -14.22 -4.43
CA ARG A 3 3.48 -14.34 -3.64
C ARG A 3 3.71 -13.92 -2.19
N PHE A 4 2.72 -13.33 -1.56
CA PHE A 4 2.73 -13.14 -0.10
C PHE A 4 2.52 -14.48 0.59
N THR A 5 3.34 -14.72 1.60
CA THR A 5 3.24 -15.84 2.53
C THR A 5 2.20 -15.52 3.61
N ARG A 6 1.77 -16.55 4.33
CA ARG A 6 0.81 -16.37 5.43
C ARG A 6 1.37 -15.48 6.54
N ASP A 7 2.62 -15.68 6.94
CA ASP A 7 3.29 -14.86 7.94
C ASP A 7 3.34 -13.37 7.57
N GLU A 8 3.56 -13.05 6.30
CA GLU A 8 3.54 -11.66 5.83
C GLU A 8 2.14 -11.06 5.86
N ILE A 9 1.11 -11.83 5.51
CA ILE A 9 -0.29 -11.40 5.61
C ILE A 9 -0.65 -11.16 7.09
N ASP A 10 -0.26 -12.07 7.98
CA ASP A 10 -0.47 -11.92 9.43
C ASP A 10 0.33 -10.74 10.01
N LEU A 11 1.50 -10.43 9.46
CA LEU A 11 2.28 -9.25 9.81
C LEU A 11 1.59 -7.97 9.35
N ILE A 12 1.05 -7.95 8.13
CA ILE A 12 0.27 -6.81 7.60
C ILE A 12 -0.95 -6.57 8.49
N ASP A 13 -1.68 -7.62 8.86
CA ASP A 13 -2.85 -7.50 9.74
C ASP A 13 -2.47 -6.92 11.11
N ARG A 14 -1.41 -7.44 11.74
CA ARG A 14 -0.90 -6.93 13.02
C ARG A 14 -0.48 -5.48 12.95
N LEU A 15 0.31 -5.11 11.94
CA LEU A 15 0.78 -3.73 11.75
C LEU A 15 -0.40 -2.79 11.49
N TRP A 16 -1.44 -3.26 10.80
CA TRP A 16 -2.64 -2.48 10.53
C TRP A 16 -3.50 -2.26 11.78
N ARG A 17 -3.74 -3.31 12.57
CA ARG A 17 -4.51 -3.24 13.82
C ARG A 17 -3.80 -2.44 14.90
N ALA A 18 -2.48 -2.34 14.84
CA ALA A 18 -1.69 -1.50 15.74
C ALA A 18 -1.83 0.01 15.44
N ARG A 19 -2.47 0.40 14.33
CA ARG A 19 -2.62 1.81 13.97
C ARG A 19 -3.75 2.49 14.76
N PRO A 20 -3.62 3.79 15.08
CA PRO A 20 -4.67 4.53 15.77
C PRO A 20 -5.97 4.61 14.95
N SER A 21 -7.10 4.75 15.63
CA SER A 21 -8.43 4.82 14.99
C SER A 21 -8.65 6.04 14.07
N HIS A 22 -7.84 7.09 14.24
CA HIS A 22 -7.85 8.30 13.40
C HIS A 22 -6.87 8.20 12.21
N HIS A 23 -6.32 7.02 11.94
CA HIS A 23 -5.36 6.82 10.87
C HIS A 23 -6.02 6.88 9.49
N VAL A 24 -5.30 7.41 8.50
CA VAL A 24 -5.80 7.65 7.12
C VAL A 24 -6.07 6.38 6.32
N TRP A 25 -5.75 5.23 6.90
CA TRP A 25 -5.80 3.93 6.27
C TRP A 25 -6.87 3.07 6.95
N THR A 26 -7.91 2.71 6.21
CA THR A 26 -9.16 2.13 6.76
C THR A 26 -9.21 0.61 6.73
N GLY A 27 -8.47 -0.01 5.82
CA GLY A 27 -8.42 -1.45 5.72
C GLY A 27 -7.48 -1.91 4.60
N TRP A 28 -7.31 -3.22 4.54
CA TRP A 28 -6.58 -3.88 3.47
C TRP A 28 -7.33 -5.15 3.06
N ALA A 29 -7.08 -5.64 1.85
CA ALA A 29 -7.63 -6.90 1.36
C ALA A 29 -6.60 -7.65 0.52
N ALA A 30 -6.52 -8.96 0.71
CA ALA A 30 -5.72 -9.85 -0.15
C ALA A 30 -6.51 -10.25 -1.39
N ALA A 31 -5.90 -10.16 -2.58
CA ALA A 31 -6.49 -10.68 -3.81
C ALA A 31 -6.32 -12.22 -3.89
N GLY A 32 -7.24 -12.94 -3.26
CA GLY A 32 -7.30 -14.41 -3.30
C GLY A 32 -6.47 -15.12 -2.22
N ARG A 33 -6.34 -16.45 -2.37
CA ARG A 33 -5.78 -17.35 -1.33
C ARG A 33 -4.24 -17.31 -1.23
N ALA A 34 -3.57 -16.95 -2.31
CA ALA A 34 -2.11 -16.78 -2.39
C ALA A 34 -1.81 -15.49 -3.17
N PRO A 35 -2.09 -14.32 -2.58
CA PRO A 35 -2.10 -13.07 -3.31
C PRO A 35 -0.69 -12.73 -3.81
N HIS A 36 -0.60 -12.29 -5.06
CA HIS A 36 0.57 -11.58 -5.58
C HIS A 36 0.52 -10.08 -5.25
N GLU A 37 -0.66 -9.60 -4.85
CA GLU A 37 -0.97 -8.21 -4.59
C GLU A 37 -1.92 -8.11 -3.40
N ILE A 38 -1.66 -7.12 -2.54
CA ILE A 38 -2.53 -6.76 -1.43
C ILE A 38 -3.05 -5.35 -1.68
N TRP A 39 -4.36 -5.16 -1.57
CA TRP A 39 -4.99 -3.86 -1.71
C TRP A 39 -5.06 -3.14 -0.38
N ILE A 40 -4.76 -1.85 -0.41
CA ILE A 40 -4.69 -0.98 0.74
C ILE A 40 -5.65 0.19 0.51
N PHE A 41 -6.56 0.44 1.46
CA PHE A 41 -7.65 1.43 1.34
C PHE A 41 -7.48 2.60 2.32
N ARG A 42 -7.81 3.83 1.87
CA ARG A 42 -7.82 5.06 2.68
C ARG A 42 -9.22 5.48 3.16
N THR A 43 -9.28 6.35 4.16
CA THR A 43 -10.52 6.94 4.71
C THR A 43 -11.32 7.76 3.70
N ARG A 44 -12.64 7.82 3.94
CA ARG A 44 -13.70 8.30 3.05
C ARG A 44 -13.50 9.69 2.44
N SER A 45 -12.74 10.58 3.07
CA SER A 45 -12.55 11.95 2.56
C SER A 45 -11.77 12.00 1.24
N HIS A 46 -10.92 11.01 0.95
CA HIS A 46 -10.25 10.82 -0.35
C HIS A 46 -9.97 9.34 -0.61
N TRP A 47 -11.01 8.58 -0.97
CA TRP A 47 -10.86 7.14 -1.26
C TRP A 47 -9.84 6.92 -2.37
N ARG A 48 -8.75 6.21 -2.04
CA ARG A 48 -7.73 5.73 -2.97
C ARG A 48 -7.36 4.32 -2.57
N ARG A 49 -7.18 3.48 -3.59
CA ARG A 49 -6.67 2.12 -3.45
C ARG A 49 -5.22 2.08 -3.87
N PHE A 50 -4.39 1.41 -3.09
CA PHE A 50 -3.01 1.12 -3.44
C PHE A 50 -2.77 -0.37 -3.49
N SER A 51 -1.91 -0.76 -4.41
CA SER A 51 -1.53 -2.12 -4.68
C SER A 51 -0.15 -2.39 -4.10
N LEU A 52 -0.08 -3.14 -3.01
CA LEU A 52 1.15 -3.62 -2.41
C LEU A 52 1.61 -4.86 -3.14
N ARG A 53 2.84 -4.83 -3.67
CA ARG A 53 3.45 -5.94 -4.40
C ARG A 53 4.86 -6.19 -3.90
N LYS A 54 5.29 -7.45 -4.00
CA LYS A 54 6.68 -7.82 -3.76
C LYS A 54 7.57 -7.44 -4.94
N THR A 55 8.75 -6.92 -4.62
CA THR A 55 9.84 -6.69 -5.57
C THR A 55 11.01 -7.60 -5.23
N GLU A 56 12.05 -7.63 -6.07
CA GLU A 56 13.23 -8.46 -5.84
C GLU A 56 13.97 -8.12 -4.55
N THR A 57 13.89 -6.85 -4.13
CA THR A 57 14.62 -6.30 -2.97
C THR A 57 13.72 -5.96 -1.78
N GLY A 58 12.42 -6.26 -1.85
CA GLY A 58 11.47 -5.96 -0.78
C GLY A 58 10.04 -5.78 -1.27
N PHE A 59 9.45 -4.63 -0.98
CA PHE A 59 8.03 -4.34 -1.17
C PHE A 59 7.84 -2.96 -1.77
N ALA A 60 6.90 -2.84 -2.70
CA ALA A 60 6.54 -1.57 -3.32
C ALA A 60 5.02 -1.38 -3.36
N LEU A 61 4.62 -0.12 -3.29
CA LEU A 61 3.24 0.30 -3.43
C LEU A 61 3.02 0.98 -4.75
N PHE A 62 1.90 0.63 -5.37
CA PHE A 62 1.47 1.17 -6.65
C PHE A 62 0.13 1.87 -6.48
N ASP A 63 -0.09 2.96 -7.19
CA ASP A 63 -1.41 3.57 -7.30
C ASP A 63 -2.30 2.78 -8.27
N GLU A 64 -3.55 3.21 -8.43
CA GLU A 64 -4.49 2.56 -9.35
C GLU A 64 -4.09 2.68 -10.82
N GLY A 65 -3.23 3.64 -11.17
CA GLY A 65 -2.64 3.78 -12.50
C GLY A 65 -1.46 2.84 -12.74
N GLY A 66 -1.02 2.10 -11.72
CA GLY A 66 0.14 1.23 -11.77
C GLY A 66 1.47 1.97 -11.63
N ASN A 67 1.46 3.25 -11.21
CA ASN A 67 2.68 3.98 -10.91
C ASN A 67 3.19 3.57 -9.54
N GLN A 68 4.49 3.29 -9.43
CA GLN A 68 5.13 3.06 -8.15
C GLN A 68 5.12 4.37 -7.34
N VAL A 69 4.53 4.32 -6.16
CA VAL A 69 4.41 5.46 -5.25
C VAL A 69 5.53 5.41 -4.20
N GLU A 70 5.81 4.22 -3.68
CA GLU A 70 6.81 4.02 -2.62
C GLU A 70 7.43 2.62 -2.67
N GLN A 71 8.63 2.47 -2.10
CA GLN A 71 9.33 1.19 -1.96
C GLN A 71 10.13 1.12 -0.66
N ALA A 72 10.17 -0.06 -0.05
CA ALA A 72 11.04 -0.34 1.09
C ALA A 72 11.50 -1.80 1.14
N GLY A 73 12.61 -2.05 1.83
CA GLY A 73 13.13 -3.40 2.05
C GLY A 73 12.33 -4.25 3.03
N SER A 74 11.38 -3.66 3.77
CA SER A 74 10.53 -4.39 4.72
C SER A 74 9.11 -3.82 4.78
N LEU A 75 8.14 -4.68 5.13
CA LEU A 75 6.74 -4.29 5.28
C LEU A 75 6.55 -3.19 6.34
N LYS A 76 7.29 -3.26 7.45
CA LYS A 76 7.24 -2.24 8.51
C LYS A 76 7.70 -0.89 8.00
N ALA A 77 8.87 -0.82 7.36
CA ALA A 77 9.40 0.42 6.81
C ALA A 77 8.51 0.99 5.69
N LEU A 78 7.92 0.12 4.87
CA LEU A 78 6.96 0.55 3.87
C LEU A 78 5.73 1.16 4.53
N LEU A 79 5.14 0.48 5.51
CA LEU A 79 3.94 0.98 6.19
C LEU A 79 4.20 2.31 6.91
N GLU A 80 5.36 2.52 7.55
CA GLU A 80 5.76 3.81 8.14
C GLU A 80 5.88 4.91 7.07
N ARG A 81 6.53 4.64 5.94
CA ARG A 81 6.60 5.59 4.81
C ARG A 81 5.24 5.95 4.24
N VAL A 82 4.33 5.00 4.25
CA VAL A 82 2.97 5.12 3.73
C VAL A 82 2.10 6.01 4.60
N GLU A 83 2.36 6.09 5.90
CA GLU A 83 1.76 7.10 6.79
C GLU A 83 2.26 8.50 6.43
N ALA A 84 3.52 8.61 6.03
CA ALA A 84 4.15 9.86 5.64
C ALA A 84 3.70 10.37 4.27
N ILE A 85 2.92 9.61 3.49
CA ILE A 85 2.31 10.06 2.23
C ILE A 85 1.17 11.03 2.59
N PRO A 86 1.42 12.36 2.59
CA PRO A 86 0.38 13.34 2.81
C PRO A 86 -0.62 13.16 1.66
N GLY A 87 -1.90 13.52 1.87
CA GLY A 87 -2.95 13.41 0.85
C GLY A 87 -2.39 13.63 -0.55
N LEU A 88 -2.65 12.71 -1.47
CA LEU A 88 -1.98 12.56 -2.76
C LEU A 88 -2.32 13.75 -3.70
N ALA A 89 -1.94 14.95 -3.28
CA ALA A 89 -2.53 16.23 -3.61
C ALA A 89 -2.00 16.81 -4.93
N GLU A 90 -1.08 16.11 -5.60
CA GLU A 90 -0.49 16.57 -6.86
C GLU A 90 -0.39 15.52 -7.98
N ALA A 91 -0.79 14.25 -7.79
CA ALA A 91 -0.64 13.23 -8.86
C ALA A 91 -1.55 13.42 -10.09
N ARG A 92 -2.27 14.53 -10.19
CA ARG A 92 -3.01 14.94 -11.41
C ARG A 92 -2.59 16.32 -11.95
N ARG A 93 -1.41 16.87 -11.60
CA ARG A 93 -0.88 18.06 -12.30
C ARG A 93 0.20 17.78 -13.35
N ARG A 94 0.55 16.52 -13.60
CA ARG A 94 1.37 16.12 -14.77
C ARG A 94 0.86 14.82 -15.41
N GLY A 95 -0.42 14.80 -15.76
CA GLY A 95 -0.86 13.92 -16.83
C GLY A 95 -0.35 14.48 -18.15
N ARG A 96 0.80 13.96 -18.61
CA ARG A 96 1.21 13.93 -20.03
C ARG A 96 1.33 15.29 -20.74
N SER A 97 2.50 15.92 -20.66
CA SER A 97 2.93 16.81 -21.76
C SER A 97 3.39 15.94 -22.92
N ARG A 98 2.52 15.87 -23.93
CA ARG A 98 2.69 15.43 -25.34
C ARG A 98 3.18 14.01 -25.57
#